data_AF-A0A1F7IGB6-F1
#
_entry.id   AF-A0A1F7IGB6-F1
#
_cell.length_a   1.000
_cell.length_b   1.000
_cell.length_c   1.000
_cell.angle_alpha   90.00
_cell.angle_beta   90.00
_cell.angle_gamma   90.00
#
_symmetry.space_group_name_H-M   'P 1'
#
loop_
_entity.id
_entity.type
_entity.pdbx_description
1 polymer ?
#
loop_
_entity_poly.entity_id
_entity_poly.type
_entity_poly.pdbx_seq_one_letter_code
_entity_poly.pdbx_strand_id
1 'polypeptide(L)'
;MNKQKFFDFLKIFVSLLLLVVSVIIFFTTYQQKKARSETLCDAGAIFKDEASPYEYKGNAIITEVGVKAGTACVFFKVNASTECYQISGLGTNNVTVKQIKSDDDCKGISHVSFYSNQTITPTSVPSNTPGPTNIPTPTNPAEPTVTPIPSVSPTISICPLPNPIKDIEVNCSSCTQ
;
A
#
# COMPACT_ATOMS: atom_id res chain seq x y z
N MET A 1 -48.12 41.75 47.76
CA MET A 1 -46.82 41.63 47.05
C MET A 1 -46.56 42.93 46.30
N ASN A 2 -45.46 43.64 46.60
CA ASN A 2 -45.22 45.00 46.10
C ASN A 2 -44.82 44.96 44.62
N LYS A 3 -45.58 45.60 43.72
CA LYS A 3 -45.36 45.57 42.26
C LYS A 3 -43.92 45.91 41.88
N GLN A 4 -43.27 46.79 42.66
CA GLN A 4 -41.87 47.16 42.49
C GLN A 4 -40.91 45.96 42.58
N LYS A 5 -41.06 45.10 43.59
CA LYS A 5 -40.20 43.92 43.80
C LYS A 5 -40.37 42.89 42.68
N PHE A 6 -41.55 42.82 42.07
CA PHE A 6 -41.82 41.94 40.94
C PHE A 6 -41.12 42.43 39.66
N PHE A 7 -41.16 43.73 39.38
CA PHE A 7 -40.45 44.32 38.25
C PHE A 7 -38.92 44.21 38.38
N ASP A 8 -38.38 44.36 39.58
CA ASP A 8 -36.94 44.20 39.82
C ASP A 8 -36.49 42.74 39.63
N PHE A 9 -37.29 41.77 40.11
CA PHE A 9 -37.01 40.35 39.89
C PHE A 9 -37.07 39.96 38.40
N LEU A 10 -38.06 40.51 37.67
CA LEU A 10 -38.20 40.29 36.23
C LEU A 10 -37.00 40.83 35.44
N LYS A 11 -36.48 42.02 35.80
CA LYS A 11 -35.28 42.60 35.17
C LYS A 11 -34.03 41.76 35.39
N ILE A 12 -33.83 41.25 36.62
CA ILE A 12 -32.70 40.36 36.94
C ILE A 12 -32.79 39.08 36.12
N PHE A 13 -33.98 38.48 36.03
CA PHE A 13 -34.19 37.25 35.27
C PHE A 13 -33.94 37.44 33.77
N VAL A 14 -34.41 38.56 33.19
CA VAL A 14 -34.15 38.90 31.78
C VAL A 14 -32.67 39.18 31.52
N SER A 15 -31.98 39.87 32.44
CA SER A 15 -30.54 40.13 32.32
C SER A 15 -29.71 38.84 32.40
N LEU A 16 -30.06 37.92 33.31
CA LEU A 16 -29.41 36.62 33.42
C LEU A 16 -29.66 35.78 32.16
N LEU A 17 -30.89 35.79 31.64
CA LEU A 17 -31.24 35.11 30.39
C LEU A 17 -30.39 35.63 29.22
N LEU A 18 -30.22 36.94 29.09
CA LEU A 18 -29.40 37.56 28.04
C LEU A 18 -27.91 37.17 28.17
N LEU A 19 -27.36 37.09 29.38
CA LEU A 19 -25.98 36.63 29.60
C LEU A 19 -25.81 35.16 29.20
N VAL A 20 -26.75 34.30 29.59
CA VAL A 20 -26.72 32.88 29.23
C VAL A 20 -26.80 32.70 27.71
N VAL A 21 -27.69 33.44 27.04
CA VAL A 21 -27.80 33.43 25.57
C VAL A 21 -26.50 33.90 24.92
N SER A 22 -25.86 34.96 25.42
CA SER A 22 -24.57 35.45 24.90
C SER A 22 -23.46 34.40 25.01
N VAL A 23 -23.36 33.71 26.15
CA VAL A 23 -22.38 32.63 26.35
C VAL A 23 -22.64 31.47 25.40
N ILE A 24 -23.90 31.05 25.20
CA ILE A 24 -24.25 29.96 24.27
C ILE A 24 -23.89 30.34 22.83
N ILE A 25 -24.19 31.57 22.39
CA ILE A 25 -23.84 32.04 21.04
C ILE A 25 -22.32 32.07 20.87
N PHE A 26 -21.58 32.57 21.86
CA PHE A 26 -20.11 32.57 21.82
C PHE A 26 -19.54 31.15 21.74
N PHE A 27 -20.06 30.22 22.55
CA PHE A 27 -19.61 28.83 22.57
C PHE A 27 -19.89 28.12 21.23
N THR A 28 -21.10 28.27 20.70
CA THR A 28 -21.50 27.64 19.42
C THR A 28 -20.69 28.20 18.24
N THR A 29 -20.51 29.53 18.17
CA THR A 29 -19.69 30.15 17.11
C THR A 29 -18.21 29.79 17.22
N TYR A 30 -17.68 29.68 18.44
CA TYR A 30 -16.31 29.20 18.68
C TYR A 30 -16.11 27.77 18.18
N GLN A 31 -17.02 26.86 18.53
CA GLN A 31 -16.94 25.46 18.11
C GLN A 31 -17.03 25.31 16.58
N GLN A 32 -17.91 26.09 15.92
CA GLN A 32 -17.99 26.07 14.46
C GLN A 32 -16.71 26.56 13.76
N LYS A 33 -16.03 27.58 14.31
CA LYS A 33 -14.76 28.06 13.75
C LYS A 33 -13.65 27.01 13.86
N LYS A 34 -13.57 26.30 15.00
CA LYS A 34 -12.60 25.22 15.20
C LYS A 34 -12.82 24.08 14.20
N ALA A 35 -14.04 23.58 14.10
CA ALA A 35 -14.39 22.47 13.20
C ALA A 35 -14.14 22.82 11.72
N ARG A 36 -14.49 24.05 11.30
CA ARG A 36 -14.24 24.51 9.91
C ARG A 36 -12.74 24.59 9.60
N SER A 37 -11.92 25.01 10.55
CA SER A 37 -10.46 25.09 10.35
C SER A 37 -9.81 23.71 10.31
N GLU A 38 -10.32 22.73 11.06
CA GLU A 38 -9.88 21.32 10.97
C GLU A 38 -10.26 20.74 9.60
N THR A 39 -11.51 20.92 9.17
CA THR A 39 -11.98 20.42 7.87
C THR A 39 -11.16 21.00 6.70
N LEU A 40 -10.75 22.27 6.78
CA LEU A 40 -9.93 22.89 5.72
C LEU A 40 -8.51 22.29 5.65
N CYS A 41 -7.85 22.07 6.79
CA CYS A 41 -6.49 21.53 6.83
C CYS A 41 -6.42 20.01 6.61
N ASP A 42 -7.54 19.30 6.75
CA ASP A 42 -7.56 17.85 6.56
C ASP A 42 -8.07 17.43 5.17
N ALA A 43 -8.89 18.26 4.53
CA ALA A 43 -9.53 17.93 3.27
C ALA A 43 -8.51 17.77 2.13
N GLY A 44 -8.33 16.53 1.65
CA GLY A 44 -7.46 16.21 0.51
C GLY A 44 -5.99 15.97 0.87
N ALA A 45 -5.64 15.97 2.15
CA ALA A 45 -4.29 15.64 2.60
C ALA A 45 -4.01 14.14 2.40
N ILE A 46 -2.81 13.80 1.94
CA ILE A 46 -2.36 12.41 1.80
C ILE A 46 -1.68 11.89 3.06
N PHE A 47 -1.21 12.80 3.91
CA PHE A 47 -0.59 12.49 5.19
C PHE A 47 -0.81 13.64 6.16
N LYS A 48 -1.08 13.32 7.41
CA LYS A 48 -1.22 14.28 8.51
C LYS A 48 -0.28 13.88 9.62
N ASP A 49 0.53 14.82 10.06
CA ASP A 49 1.48 14.67 11.15
C ASP A 49 1.08 15.55 12.33
N GLU A 50 0.84 14.94 13.48
CA GLU A 50 0.43 15.62 14.71
C GLU A 50 1.58 15.75 15.72
N ALA A 51 2.76 15.20 15.40
CA ALA A 51 3.90 15.15 16.31
C ALA A 51 5.11 15.92 15.75
N SER A 52 5.71 16.76 16.59
CA SER A 52 6.99 17.40 16.26
C SER A 52 8.15 16.40 16.42
N PRO A 53 9.14 16.35 15.51
CA PRO A 53 9.32 17.22 14.34
C PRO A 53 8.37 16.87 13.19
N TYR A 54 7.71 17.90 12.64
CA TYR A 54 6.71 17.71 11.58
C TYR A 54 7.39 17.41 10.25
N GLU A 55 7.31 16.16 9.82
CA GLU A 55 8.06 15.66 8.67
C GLU A 55 7.24 14.68 7.85
N TYR A 56 7.33 14.83 6.53
CA TYR A 56 6.89 13.81 5.59
C TYR A 56 8.10 13.10 5.02
N LYS A 57 8.19 11.79 5.21
CA LYS A 57 9.21 10.90 4.64
C LYS A 57 8.54 9.73 3.93
N GLY A 58 7.96 9.99 2.78
CA GLY A 58 7.21 9.00 2.03
C GLY A 58 7.71 8.82 0.60
N ASN A 59 6.79 8.35 -0.23
CA ASN A 59 7.01 8.04 -1.65
C ASN A 59 6.29 9.03 -2.58
N ALA A 60 5.34 9.82 -2.09
CA ALA A 60 4.68 10.85 -2.88
C ALA A 60 5.51 12.14 -2.90
N ILE A 61 5.51 12.85 -4.03
CA ILE A 61 6.06 14.20 -4.08
C ILE A 61 5.05 15.16 -3.49
N ILE A 62 5.43 15.85 -2.42
CA ILE A 62 4.57 16.83 -1.77
C ILE A 62 4.69 18.16 -2.50
N THR A 63 3.55 18.71 -2.90
CA THR A 63 3.46 19.98 -3.64
C THR A 63 2.86 21.09 -2.80
N GLU A 64 2.17 20.76 -1.71
CA GLU A 64 1.55 21.71 -0.81
C GLU A 64 1.54 21.20 0.63
N VAL A 65 1.64 22.12 1.57
CA VAL A 65 1.63 21.87 3.01
C VAL A 65 0.59 22.79 3.67
N GLY A 66 -0.28 22.22 4.49
CA GLY A 66 -1.21 22.95 5.36
C GLY A 66 -0.71 22.91 6.80
N VAL A 67 -0.43 24.07 7.39
CA VAL A 67 -0.06 24.19 8.81
C VAL A 67 -1.30 24.60 9.60
N LYS A 68 -1.78 23.71 10.46
CA LYS A 68 -2.88 23.98 11.38
C LYS A 68 -2.32 24.58 12.67
N ALA A 69 -2.71 25.82 12.97
CA ALA A 69 -2.32 26.49 14.21
C ALA A 69 -3.49 27.31 14.77
N GLY A 70 -3.82 27.12 16.05
CA GLY A 70 -4.98 27.77 16.68
C GLY A 70 -6.30 27.50 15.94
N THR A 71 -6.96 28.55 15.44
CA THR A 71 -8.18 28.45 14.61
C THR A 71 -7.91 28.66 13.11
N ALA A 72 -6.64 28.76 12.71
CA ALA A 72 -6.24 28.99 11.34
C ALA A 72 -5.67 27.70 10.71
N CYS A 73 -5.71 27.68 9.39
CA CYS A 73 -5.04 26.71 8.53
C CYS A 73 -4.34 27.51 7.43
N VAL A 74 -3.01 27.41 7.35
CA VAL A 74 -2.19 28.21 6.43
C VAL A 74 -1.52 27.29 5.42
N PHE A 75 -1.69 27.58 4.13
CA PHE A 75 -1.19 26.75 3.04
C PHE A 75 0.08 27.33 2.40
N PHE A 76 1.03 26.45 2.11
CA PHE A 76 2.30 26.76 1.47
C PHE A 76 2.50 25.87 0.24
N LYS A 77 2.67 26.48 -0.93
CA LYS A 77 2.93 25.79 -2.21
C LYS A 77 4.38 25.91 -2.69
N VAL A 78 5.20 26.64 -1.94
CA VAL A 78 6.64 26.82 -2.20
C VAL A 78 7.38 26.78 -0.87
N ASN A 79 8.66 26.41 -0.91
CA ASN A 79 9.53 26.51 0.26
C ASN A 79 9.49 27.96 0.78
N ALA A 80 9.30 28.11 2.08
CA ALA A 80 9.06 29.41 2.68
C ALA A 80 9.70 29.47 4.07
N SER A 81 10.22 30.64 4.42
CA SER A 81 10.64 30.95 5.79
C SER A 81 9.89 32.20 6.20
N THR A 82 8.81 32.03 6.95
CA THR A 82 8.06 33.15 7.54
C THR A 82 8.63 33.45 8.93
N GLU A 83 8.02 34.39 9.65
CA GLU A 83 8.37 34.65 11.05
C GLU A 83 7.95 33.53 12.01
N CYS A 84 6.93 32.74 11.64
CA CYS A 84 6.36 31.69 12.48
C CYS A 84 6.82 30.28 12.09
N TYR A 85 6.98 30.01 10.79
CA TYR A 85 7.21 28.67 10.26
C TYR A 85 8.26 28.66 9.15
N GLN A 86 9.03 27.58 9.09
CA GLN A 86 9.96 27.28 8.02
C GLN A 86 9.53 25.98 7.35
N ILE A 87 9.34 26.03 6.03
CA ILE A 87 8.94 24.92 5.18
C ILE A 87 10.06 24.68 4.18
N SER A 88 10.57 23.45 4.16
CA SER A 88 11.64 23.03 3.26
C SER A 88 11.33 21.66 2.65
N GLY A 89 11.77 21.44 1.41
CA GLY A 89 11.65 20.17 0.72
C GLY A 89 10.38 20.03 -0.15
N LEU A 90 9.55 21.08 -0.27
CA LEU A 90 8.42 21.08 -1.22
C LEU A 90 8.91 20.82 -2.64
N GLY A 91 8.18 19.98 -3.37
CA GLY A 91 8.59 19.41 -4.65
C GLY A 91 9.43 18.14 -4.54
N THR A 92 9.63 17.61 -3.33
CA THR A 92 10.31 16.33 -3.08
C THR A 92 9.44 15.38 -2.26
N ASN A 93 9.93 14.17 -2.00
CA ASN A 93 9.30 13.19 -1.11
C ASN A 93 9.74 13.31 0.37
N ASN A 94 10.54 14.34 0.68
CA ASN A 94 11.01 14.63 2.02
C ASN A 94 10.74 16.10 2.34
N VAL A 95 9.71 16.37 3.15
CA VAL A 95 9.32 17.73 3.54
C VAL A 95 9.42 17.89 5.03
N THR A 96 9.96 19.01 5.47
CA THR A 96 10.08 19.36 6.88
C THR A 96 9.37 20.69 7.13
N VAL A 97 8.61 20.73 8.22
CA VAL A 97 8.01 21.97 8.74
C VAL A 97 8.55 22.20 10.14
N LYS A 98 9.21 23.34 10.32
CA LYS A 98 9.77 23.77 11.59
C LYS A 98 9.04 25.00 12.10
N GLN A 99 8.59 24.96 13.35
CA GLN A 99 8.11 26.15 14.03
C GLN A 99 9.30 27.02 14.48
N ILE A 100 9.31 28.29 14.08
CA ILE A 100 10.34 29.27 14.44
C ILE A 100 9.96 30.00 15.73
N LYS A 101 8.70 30.40 15.85
CA LYS A 101 8.15 31.10 17.01
C LYS A 101 6.83 30.50 17.45
N SER A 102 6.55 30.60 18.74
CA SER A 102 5.27 30.21 19.35
C SER A 102 4.86 31.27 20.36
N ASP A 103 4.18 32.32 19.90
CA ASP A 103 3.71 33.45 20.70
C ASP A 103 2.24 33.79 20.34
N ASP A 104 1.78 34.99 20.70
CA ASP A 104 0.41 35.38 20.43
C ASP A 104 0.11 35.58 18.93
N ASP A 105 1.11 35.93 18.13
CA ASP A 105 0.96 36.08 16.68
C ASP A 105 1.24 34.76 15.96
N CYS A 106 2.23 34.01 16.43
CA CYS A 106 2.60 32.69 15.93
C CYS A 106 2.00 31.58 16.81
N LYS A 107 0.74 31.20 16.56
CA LYS A 107 0.11 30.12 17.32
C LYS A 107 0.87 28.79 17.18
N GLY A 108 0.84 27.98 18.24
CA GLY A 108 1.38 26.61 18.23
C GLY A 108 0.80 25.76 17.12
N ILE A 109 1.66 24.99 16.43
CA ILE A 109 1.22 24.00 15.44
C ILE A 109 0.48 22.88 16.18
N SER A 110 -0.74 22.58 15.76
CA SER A 110 -1.47 21.39 16.24
C SER A 110 -1.20 20.17 15.37
N HIS A 111 -1.12 20.37 14.06
CA HIS A 111 -0.73 19.35 13.09
C HIS A 111 -0.30 20.00 11.77
N VAL A 112 0.35 19.20 10.94
CA VAL A 112 0.74 19.55 9.56
C VAL A 112 0.16 18.52 8.61
N SER A 113 -0.51 19.01 7.58
CA SER A 113 -1.10 18.20 6.52
C SER A 113 -0.30 18.36 5.24
N PHE A 114 0.00 17.25 4.58
CA PHE A 114 0.82 17.18 3.38
C PHE A 114 -0.02 16.75 2.18
N TYR A 115 0.15 17.44 1.07
CA TYR A 115 -0.66 17.29 -0.14
C TYR A 115 0.23 16.98 -1.34
N SER A 116 -0.23 16.08 -2.20
CA SER A 116 0.42 15.76 -3.47
C SER A 116 -0.53 16.05 -4.62
N ASN A 117 -0.02 16.64 -5.70
CA ASN A 117 -0.76 16.74 -6.97
C ASN A 117 -0.69 15.44 -7.79
N GLN A 118 0.12 14.47 -7.36
CA GLN A 118 0.24 13.20 -8.06
C GLN A 118 -0.91 12.31 -7.64
N THR A 119 -1.69 11.86 -8.62
CA THR A 119 -2.49 10.64 -8.46
C THR A 119 -1.51 9.55 -8.05
N ILE A 120 -1.61 9.04 -6.82
CA ILE A 120 -0.78 7.92 -6.39
C ILE A 120 -1.18 6.74 -7.27
N THR A 121 -0.43 6.48 -8.34
CA THR A 121 -0.58 5.22 -9.07
C THR A 121 -0.20 4.15 -8.06
N PRO A 122 -1.12 3.25 -7.65
CA PRO A 122 -0.78 2.20 -6.72
C PRO A 122 0.39 1.43 -7.32
N THR A 123 1.54 1.45 -6.65
CA THR A 123 2.66 0.60 -7.02
C THR A 123 2.14 -0.82 -6.92
N SER A 124 2.00 -1.52 -8.05
CA SER A 124 1.63 -2.93 -8.02
C SER A 124 2.67 -3.65 -7.18
N VAL A 125 2.29 -4.06 -5.97
CA VAL A 125 3.09 -5.00 -5.21
C VAL A 125 3.30 -6.19 -6.13
N PRO A 126 4.55 -6.62 -6.41
CA PRO A 126 4.76 -7.82 -7.19
C PRO A 126 4.02 -8.94 -6.48
N SER A 127 2.97 -9.46 -7.13
CA SER A 127 2.34 -10.69 -6.70
C SER A 127 3.43 -11.74 -6.73
N ASN A 128 3.80 -12.26 -5.56
CA ASN A 128 4.53 -13.52 -5.45
C ASN A 128 3.57 -14.62 -5.90
N THR A 129 3.24 -14.65 -7.19
CA THR A 129 2.65 -15.80 -7.83
C THR A 129 3.75 -16.86 -7.78
N PRO A 130 3.57 -17.97 -7.05
CA PRO A 130 4.53 -19.06 -7.09
C PRO A 130 4.75 -19.43 -8.55
N GLY A 131 6.00 -19.36 -9.01
CA GLY A 131 6.35 -19.86 -10.33
C GLY A 131 5.91 -21.32 -10.48
N PRO A 132 5.69 -21.82 -11.70
CA PRO A 132 5.32 -23.20 -11.91
C PRO A 132 6.33 -24.10 -11.19
N THR A 133 5.83 -24.86 -10.21
CA THR A 133 6.61 -25.88 -9.52
C THR A 133 7.10 -26.85 -10.59
N ASN A 134 8.40 -26.88 -10.85
CA ASN A 134 9.02 -27.91 -11.66
C ASN A 134 8.74 -29.26 -10.99
N ILE A 135 7.73 -29.97 -11.46
CA ILE A 135 7.52 -31.38 -11.12
C ILE A 135 8.76 -32.10 -11.64
N PRO A 136 9.55 -32.77 -10.77
CA PRO A 136 10.65 -33.58 -11.24
C PRO A 136 10.10 -34.68 -12.15
N THR A 137 10.57 -34.69 -13.39
CA THR A 137 10.35 -35.81 -14.32
C THR A 137 10.81 -37.09 -13.63
N PRO A 138 10.00 -38.17 -13.59
CA PRO A 138 10.41 -39.42 -12.98
C PRO A 138 11.70 -39.91 -13.66
N THR A 139 12.77 -39.98 -12.88
CA THR A 139 14.03 -40.56 -13.34
C THR A 139 13.82 -42.06 -13.39
N ASN A 140 13.90 -42.63 -14.58
CA ASN A 140 13.74 -44.06 -14.80
C ASN A 140 14.78 -44.82 -13.95
N PRO A 141 14.39 -45.88 -13.21
CA PRO A 141 15.33 -46.67 -12.42
C PRO A 141 16.45 -47.23 -13.31
N ALA A 142 17.68 -47.20 -12.79
CA ALA A 142 18.87 -47.64 -13.48
C ALA A 142 18.71 -49.05 -14.08
N GLU A 143 19.13 -49.17 -15.33
CA GLU A 143 19.20 -50.41 -16.09
C GLU A 143 20.08 -51.45 -15.35
N PRO A 144 19.62 -52.70 -15.19
CA PRO A 144 20.38 -53.70 -14.45
C PRO A 144 21.70 -54.02 -15.17
N THR A 145 22.80 -53.89 -14.45
CA THR A 145 24.14 -54.26 -14.93
C THR A 145 24.19 -55.77 -15.16
N VAL A 146 24.33 -56.17 -16.43
CA VAL A 146 24.43 -57.57 -16.84
C VAL A 146 25.76 -58.13 -16.31
N THR A 147 25.67 -59.16 -15.47
CA THR A 147 26.85 -59.93 -15.00
C THR A 147 27.34 -60.80 -16.16
N PRO A 148 28.64 -60.76 -16.54
CA PRO A 148 29.15 -61.59 -17.62
C PRO A 148 29.10 -63.07 -17.23
N ILE A 149 28.42 -63.86 -18.08
CA ILE A 149 28.36 -65.32 -17.97
C ILE A 149 29.65 -65.89 -18.58
N PRO A 150 30.34 -66.86 -17.93
CA PRO A 150 31.54 -67.46 -18.49
C PRO A 150 31.23 -68.20 -19.80
N SER A 151 31.97 -67.86 -20.84
CA SER A 151 31.90 -68.47 -22.17
C SER A 151 32.47 -69.89 -22.12
N VAL A 152 31.61 -70.89 -22.30
CA VAL A 152 32.02 -72.26 -22.58
C VAL A 152 32.19 -72.45 -24.09
N SER A 153 33.38 -72.83 -24.50
CA SER A 153 33.71 -73.11 -25.91
C SER A 153 33.07 -74.45 -26.33
N PRO A 154 32.20 -74.48 -27.36
CA PRO A 154 31.65 -75.74 -27.84
C PRO A 154 32.72 -76.53 -28.63
N THR A 155 32.91 -77.78 -28.26
CA THR A 155 33.71 -78.74 -29.03
C THR A 155 33.00 -79.02 -30.37
N ILE A 156 33.74 -78.92 -31.47
CA ILE A 156 33.20 -79.08 -32.82
C ILE A 156 32.77 -80.54 -33.03
N SER A 157 31.47 -80.77 -33.17
CA SER A 157 30.90 -82.05 -33.59
C SER A 157 30.78 -82.06 -35.12
N ILE A 158 31.62 -82.86 -35.78
CA ILE A 158 31.57 -83.08 -37.23
C ILE A 158 30.37 -83.99 -37.57
N CYS A 159 29.41 -83.42 -38.31
CA CYS A 159 28.27 -84.16 -38.85
C CYS A 159 28.63 -84.72 -40.23
N PRO A 160 28.40 -86.02 -40.53
CA PRO A 160 28.67 -86.57 -41.85
C PRO A 160 27.72 -85.98 -42.89
N LEU A 161 28.26 -85.73 -44.09
CA LEU A 161 27.58 -85.12 -45.23
C LEU A 161 26.43 -86.02 -45.73
N PRO A 162 25.17 -85.56 -45.76
CA PRO A 162 24.07 -86.30 -46.36
C PRO A 162 24.16 -86.32 -47.89
N ASN A 163 23.85 -87.46 -48.49
CA ASN A 163 23.81 -87.60 -49.95
C ASN A 163 22.68 -86.75 -50.56
N PRO A 164 22.88 -86.15 -51.75
CA PRO A 164 21.87 -85.33 -52.39
C PRO A 164 20.69 -86.18 -52.86
N ILE A 165 19.50 -85.88 -52.33
CA ILE A 165 18.23 -86.38 -52.86
C ILE A 165 17.93 -85.55 -54.11
N LYS A 166 18.08 -86.17 -55.28
CA LYS A 166 17.42 -85.74 -56.51
C LYS A 166 16.00 -86.28 -56.44
N ASP A 167 15.05 -85.50 -56.94
CA ASP A 167 13.64 -85.85 -57.07
C ASP A 167 12.84 -85.52 -55.80
N ILE A 168 12.34 -84.29 -55.71
CA ILE A 168 10.92 -84.10 -55.36
C ILE A 168 10.39 -82.94 -56.22
N GLU A 169 9.35 -83.29 -56.96
CA GLU A 169 8.60 -82.58 -57.98
C GLU A 169 7.66 -81.55 -57.35
N VAL A 170 7.65 -80.33 -57.91
CA VAL A 170 6.80 -79.20 -57.49
C VAL A 170 5.44 -79.32 -58.17
N ASN A 171 4.35 -79.38 -57.40
CA ASN A 171 3.01 -79.22 -57.94
C ASN A 171 2.32 -78.00 -57.30
N CYS A 172 2.29 -76.90 -58.05
CA CYS A 172 1.53 -75.70 -57.72
C CYS A 172 0.17 -75.80 -58.40
N SER A 173 -0.87 -76.16 -57.65
CA SER A 173 -2.24 -76.05 -58.12
C SER A 173 -2.94 -74.87 -57.42
N SER A 174 -3.30 -73.88 -58.25
CA SER A 174 -4.31 -72.84 -58.03
C SER A 174 -3.78 -71.44 -57.65
N CYS A 175 -3.18 -70.77 -58.63
CA CYS A 175 -3.33 -69.32 -58.79
C CYS A 175 -4.66 -69.04 -59.50
N THR A 176 -5.55 -68.26 -58.88
CA THR A 176 -6.62 -67.52 -59.57
C THR A 176 -6.79 -66.20 -58.81
N GLN A 177 -6.49 -65.10 -59.49
CA GLN A 177 -6.88 -63.75 -59.11
C GLN A 177 -7.71 -63.19 -60.28
#